data_AF-A0A7Y2BY24-F1
#
_entry.id   AF-A0A7Y2BY24-F1
#
_cell.length_a   1.000
_cell.length_b   1.000
_cell.length_c   1.000
_cell.angle_alpha   90.00
_cell.angle_beta   90.00
_cell.angle_gamma   90.00
#
_symmetry.space_group_name_H-M   'P 1'
#
loop_
_entity.id
_entity.type
_entity.pdbx_description
1 polymer ?
#
loop_
_entity_poly.entity_id
_entity_poly.type
_entity_poly.pdbx_seq_one_letter_code
_entity_poly.pdbx_strand_id
1 'polypeptide(L)'
;MKKPSHIVIIISIFYALLHIIQLEVFPFYHFGMYSEQREIPQSFNVYEIKLDNQVLNYKTLNYRRYVYITNTIKAYDALISSDNTNPSAKIISKYFGLLPLPSLEAYLMKPHRYTDPEAQMRRWLKSIFPGIEHFQVVRKNYIQGEGSTSIVKSHIVLQ
;
A
#
# COMPACT_ATOMS: atom_id res chain seq x y z
N MET A 1 -24.90 31.58 43.52
CA MET A 1 -24.47 30.89 42.29
C MET A 1 -23.16 30.15 42.59
N LYS A 2 -23.21 28.82 42.75
CA LYS A 2 -22.02 27.99 43.02
C LYS A 2 -21.19 27.88 41.74
N LYS A 3 -19.89 28.16 41.83
CA LYS A 3 -18.97 28.33 40.71
C LYS A 3 -18.85 27.04 39.88
N PRO A 4 -18.71 27.12 38.54
CA PRO A 4 -18.51 25.95 37.66
C PRO A 4 -17.15 25.25 37.85
N SER A 5 -16.43 25.53 38.93
CA SER A 5 -15.06 25.07 39.17
C SER A 5 -14.94 23.55 39.31
N HIS A 6 -15.94 22.88 39.87
CA HIS A 6 -15.87 21.44 40.08
C HIS A 6 -15.99 20.65 38.77
N ILE A 7 -16.77 21.16 37.80
CA ILE A 7 -16.91 20.53 36.48
C ILE A 7 -15.59 20.64 35.70
N VAL A 8 -14.94 21.82 35.76
CA VAL A 8 -13.64 22.03 35.11
C VAL A 8 -12.58 21.10 35.70
N ILE A 9 -12.55 20.92 37.03
CA ILE A 9 -11.62 20.00 37.69
C ILE A 9 -11.84 18.56 37.22
N ILE A 10 -13.10 18.10 37.14
CA ILE A 10 -13.42 16.74 36.69
C ILE A 10 -12.98 16.52 35.24
N ILE A 11 -13.24 17.49 34.35
CA ILE A 11 -12.84 17.42 32.94
C ILE A 11 -11.31 17.38 32.80
N SER A 12 -10.59 18.21 33.55
CA SER A 12 -9.12 18.26 33.52
C SER A 12 -8.49 16.96 34.03
N ILE A 13 -9.04 16.36 35.09
CA ILE A 13 -8.55 15.07 35.62
C ILE A 13 -8.79 13.95 34.60
N PHE A 14 -9.95 13.93 33.96
CA PHE A 14 -10.27 12.94 32.93
C PHE A 14 -9.31 13.06 31.73
N TYR A 15 -9.01 14.28 31.29
CA TYR A 15 -8.07 14.53 30.21
C TYR A 15 -6.63 14.13 30.58
N ALA A 16 -6.20 14.42 31.80
CA ALA A 16 -4.89 14.01 32.30
C ALA A 16 -4.75 12.47 32.36
N LEU A 17 -5.79 11.75 32.81
CA LEU A 17 -5.80 10.29 32.83
C LEU A 17 -5.73 9.69 31.42
N LEU A 18 -6.49 10.23 30.46
CA LEU A 18 -6.40 9.81 29.05
C LEU A 18 -4.99 9.99 28.48
N HIS A 19 -4.35 11.11 28.81
CA HIS A 19 -3.00 11.41 28.34
C HIS A 19 -1.94 10.48 28.96
N ILE A 20 -2.10 10.08 30.23
CA ILE A 20 -1.21 9.11 30.91
C ILE A 20 -1.34 7.72 30.29
N ILE A 21 -2.55 7.32 29.88
CA ILE A 21 -2.79 5.99 29.28
C ILE A 21 -2.34 5.95 27.80
N GLN A 22 -1.81 7.05 27.24
CA GLN A 22 -1.49 7.20 25.82
C GLN A 22 -2.67 6.88 24.88
N LEU A 23 -3.90 6.95 25.41
CA LEU A 23 -5.10 6.97 24.61
C LEU A 23 -5.19 8.38 24.04
N GLU A 24 -4.57 8.58 22.89
CA GLU A 24 -4.71 9.80 22.10
C GLU A 24 -6.18 9.99 21.73
N VAL A 25 -6.94 10.66 22.59
CA VAL A 25 -8.32 11.04 22.29
C VAL A 25 -8.25 12.21 21.34
N PHE A 26 -8.20 11.90 20.04
CA PHE A 26 -8.51 12.82 18.95
C PHE A 26 -10.00 12.67 18.61
N PRO A 27 -10.93 13.33 19.33
CA PRO A 27 -12.35 13.12 19.12
C PRO A 27 -12.78 13.63 17.73
N PHE A 28 -12.18 14.70 17.23
CA PHE A 28 -12.55 15.27 15.92
C PHE A 28 -12.13 14.42 14.72
N TYR A 29 -11.03 13.65 14.82
CA TYR A 29 -10.59 12.77 13.73
C TYR A 29 -11.47 11.53 13.59
N HIS A 30 -12.01 11.01 14.70
CA HIS A 30 -12.89 9.85 14.66
C HIS A 30 -14.26 10.21 14.06
N PHE A 31 -14.85 11.36 14.39
CA PHE A 31 -16.13 11.78 13.81
C PHE A 31 -16.05 12.04 12.30
N GLY A 32 -14.91 12.55 11.79
CA GLY A 32 -14.71 12.71 10.34
C GLY A 32 -14.70 11.37 9.57
N MET A 33 -14.12 10.32 10.16
CA MET A 33 -14.05 8.99 9.53
C MET A 33 -15.41 8.27 9.46
N TYR A 34 -16.38 8.62 10.30
CA TYR A 34 -17.70 7.98 10.34
C TYR A 34 -18.82 8.77 9.63
N SER A 35 -18.53 9.95 9.04
CA SER A 35 -19.59 10.86 8.57
C SER A 35 -20.03 10.72 7.11
N GLU A 36 -19.30 9.99 6.27
CA GLU A 36 -19.75 9.69 4.90
C GLU A 36 -19.35 8.26 4.50
N GLN A 37 -20.31 7.33 4.51
CA GLN A 37 -20.18 6.11 3.72
C GLN A 37 -20.31 6.47 2.25
N ARG A 38 -19.26 7.05 1.67
CA ARG A 38 -19.12 7.04 0.22
C ARG A 38 -18.78 5.61 -0.16
N GLU A 39 -19.67 4.97 -0.93
CA GLU A 39 -19.35 3.74 -1.64
C GLU A 39 -18.33 4.06 -2.73
N ILE A 40 -17.07 4.20 -2.32
CA ILE A 40 -15.96 4.30 -3.24
C ILE A 40 -15.74 2.87 -3.74
N PRO A 41 -15.93 2.59 -5.04
CA PRO A 41 -15.66 1.26 -5.58
C PRO A 41 -14.23 0.88 -5.23
N GLN A 42 -14.08 -0.21 -4.47
CA GLN A 42 -12.76 -0.65 -4.03
C GLN A 42 -12.05 -1.26 -5.24
N SER A 43 -11.02 -0.55 -5.72
CA SER A 43 -10.09 -1.10 -6.69
C SER A 43 -8.99 -1.87 -5.96
N PHE A 44 -8.82 -3.14 -6.27
CA PHE A 44 -7.69 -3.92 -5.76
C PHE A 44 -6.92 -4.59 -6.89
N ASN A 45 -5.59 -4.66 -6.70
CA ASN A 45 -4.68 -5.25 -7.66
C ASN A 45 -4.24 -6.63 -7.15
N VAL A 46 -4.42 -7.66 -7.95
CA VAL A 46 -3.93 -9.02 -7.67
C VAL A 46 -2.89 -9.37 -8.72
N TYR A 47 -1.77 -9.96 -8.28
CA TYR A 47 -0.74 -10.46 -9.18
C TYR A 47 -0.97 -11.93 -9.44
N GLU A 48 -1.06 -12.31 -10.71
CA GLU A 48 -1.01 -13.70 -11.14
C GLU A 48 0.42 -14.00 -11.59
N ILE A 49 1.06 -14.96 -10.92
CA ILE A 49 2.39 -15.45 -11.29
C ILE A 49 2.21 -16.79 -11.98
N LYS A 50 2.77 -16.93 -13.18
CA LYS A 50 2.88 -18.22 -13.87
C LYS A 50 4.33 -18.69 -13.85
N LEU A 51 4.50 -19.93 -13.42
CA LEU A 51 5.76 -20.66 -13.36
C LEU A 51 5.66 -21.79 -14.39
N ASP A 52 6.48 -21.78 -15.43
CA ASP A 52 6.43 -22.77 -16.53
C ASP A 52 4.99 -23.06 -17.02
N ASN A 53 4.25 -21.99 -17.33
CA ASN A 53 2.84 -21.99 -17.76
C ASN A 53 1.80 -22.44 -16.71
N GLN A 54 2.19 -22.77 -15.48
CA GLN A 54 1.26 -23.07 -14.40
C GLN A 54 1.04 -21.84 -13.50
N VAL A 55 -0.21 -21.52 -13.19
CA VAL A 55 -0.53 -20.44 -12.26
C VAL A 55 -0.13 -20.85 -10.85
N LEU A 56 0.66 -20.02 -10.17
CA LEU A 56 1.04 -20.23 -8.78
C LEU A 56 -0.21 -20.27 -7.91
N ASN A 57 -0.44 -21.40 -7.25
CA ASN A 57 -1.56 -21.56 -6.35
C ASN A 57 -1.26 -20.90 -4.99
N TYR A 58 -1.72 -19.66 -4.80
CA TYR A 58 -1.52 -18.95 -3.54
C TYR A 58 -2.13 -19.65 -2.31
N LYS A 59 -3.13 -20.52 -2.48
CA LYS A 59 -3.80 -21.22 -1.38
C LYS A 59 -2.89 -22.25 -0.70
N THR A 60 -1.86 -22.74 -1.39
CA THR A 60 -0.91 -23.70 -0.83
C THR A 60 0.26 -23.03 -0.11
N LEU A 61 0.38 -21.69 -0.20
CA LEU A 61 1.41 -20.92 0.47
C LEU A 61 0.95 -20.52 1.87
N ASN A 62 1.85 -20.54 2.84
CA ASN A 62 1.58 -19.90 4.12
C ASN A 62 1.48 -18.38 3.96
N TYR A 63 0.75 -17.73 4.88
CA TYR A 63 0.48 -16.30 4.81
C TYR A 63 1.76 -15.44 4.72
N ARG A 64 2.81 -15.78 5.48
CA ARG A 64 4.08 -15.03 5.44
C ARG A 64 4.72 -15.07 4.05
N ARG A 65 4.75 -16.23 3.42
CA ARG A 65 5.33 -16.43 2.08
C ARG A 65 4.47 -15.74 1.02
N TYR A 66 3.15 -15.81 1.15
CA TYR A 66 2.22 -15.04 0.30
C TYR A 66 2.47 -13.54 0.40
N VAL A 67 2.51 -12.97 1.61
CA VAL A 67 2.75 -11.54 1.85
C VAL A 67 4.11 -11.12 1.30
N TYR A 68 5.15 -11.91 1.57
CA TYR A 68 6.50 -11.62 1.09
C TYR A 68 6.57 -11.57 -0.44
N ILE A 69 5.98 -12.57 -1.12
CA ILE A 69 5.99 -12.64 -2.58
C ILE A 69 5.20 -11.47 -3.19
N THR A 70 3.96 -11.27 -2.73
CA THR A 70 3.07 -10.25 -3.30
C THR A 70 3.57 -8.82 -3.08
N ASN A 71 4.10 -8.51 -1.89
CA ASN A 71 4.66 -7.19 -1.61
C ASN A 71 5.93 -6.91 -2.42
N THR A 72 6.80 -7.91 -2.58
CA THR A 72 8.04 -7.74 -3.36
C THR A 72 7.74 -7.54 -4.84
N ILE A 73 6.79 -8.29 -5.40
CA ILE A 73 6.31 -8.09 -6.77
C ILE A 73 5.69 -6.70 -6.94
N LYS A 74 4.85 -6.27 -6.00
CA LYS A 74 4.26 -4.92 -6.02
C LYS A 74 5.31 -3.83 -6.01
N ALA A 75 6.42 -4.02 -5.29
CA ALA A 75 7.54 -3.09 -5.29
C ALA A 75 8.24 -3.04 -6.65
N TYR A 76 8.52 -4.18 -7.28
CA TYR A 76 9.11 -4.23 -8.62
C TYR A 76 8.18 -3.66 -9.70
N ASP A 77 6.90 -4.00 -9.69
CA ASP A 77 5.91 -3.42 -10.61
C ASP A 77 5.83 -1.90 -10.47
N ALA A 78 5.87 -1.39 -9.24
CA ALA A 78 5.91 0.05 -9.00
C ALA A 78 7.17 0.69 -9.58
N LEU A 79 8.34 0.04 -9.44
CA LEU A 79 9.61 0.50 -10.01
C LEU A 79 9.63 0.51 -11.54
N ILE A 80 9.08 -0.54 -12.16
CA ILE A 80 8.95 -0.66 -13.62
C ILE A 80 8.00 0.43 -14.14
N SER A 81 6.87 0.62 -13.45
CA SER A 81 5.84 1.60 -13.82
C SER A 81 6.26 3.06 -13.60
N SER A 82 7.33 3.32 -12.85
CA SER A 82 7.75 4.66 -12.43
C SER A 82 9.02 5.16 -13.15
N ASP A 83 9.44 4.54 -14.25
CA ASP A 83 10.66 4.92 -14.99
C ASP A 83 11.88 5.10 -14.07
N ASN A 84 12.15 4.11 -13.23
CA ASN A 84 13.26 4.13 -12.26
C ASN A 84 13.18 5.24 -11.18
N THR A 85 12.04 5.91 -11.00
CA THR A 85 11.84 6.79 -9.83
C THR A 85 11.39 6.01 -8.60
N ASN A 86 11.70 6.54 -7.42
CA ASN A 86 11.38 5.89 -6.15
C ASN A 86 9.87 5.61 -6.01
N PRO A 87 9.41 4.38 -5.75
CA PRO A 87 7.99 4.11 -5.54
C PRO A 87 7.44 4.82 -4.30
N SER A 88 8.30 5.05 -3.30
CA SER A 88 8.00 5.92 -2.16
C SER A 88 7.85 7.38 -2.58
N ALA A 89 8.50 7.84 -3.66
CA ALA A 89 8.30 9.19 -4.18
C ALA A 89 6.85 9.39 -4.63
N LYS A 90 6.22 8.42 -5.30
CA LYS A 90 4.81 8.53 -5.70
C LYS A 90 3.83 8.56 -4.51
N ILE A 91 4.19 7.85 -3.44
CA ILE A 91 3.44 7.87 -2.18
C ILE A 91 3.61 9.24 -1.52
N ILE A 92 4.85 9.70 -1.37
CA ILE A 92 5.17 10.99 -0.76
C ILE A 92 4.54 12.11 -1.59
N SER A 93 4.59 12.11 -2.91
CA SER A 93 3.93 13.13 -3.74
C SER A 93 2.41 13.14 -3.56
N LYS A 94 1.78 11.98 -3.37
CA LYS A 94 0.33 11.87 -3.11
C LYS A 94 -0.07 12.51 -1.77
N TYR A 95 0.76 12.39 -0.74
CA TYR A 95 0.47 12.93 0.60
C TYR A 95 1.02 14.34 0.83
N PHE A 96 2.08 14.73 0.11
CA PHE A 96 2.79 16.00 0.29
C PHE A 96 2.61 16.98 -0.89
N GLY A 97 1.83 16.63 -1.91
CA GLY A 97 1.54 17.49 -3.07
C GLY A 97 0.82 18.81 -2.77
N LEU A 98 0.55 19.09 -1.49
CA LEU A 98 0.01 20.37 -1.00
C LEU A 98 1.10 21.34 -0.52
N LEU A 99 2.37 20.92 -0.47
CA LEU A 99 3.47 21.74 0.02
C LEU A 99 4.52 21.93 -1.09
N PRO A 100 4.74 23.16 -1.59
CA PRO A 100 5.77 23.44 -2.59
C PRO A 100 7.14 23.46 -1.90
N LEU A 101 7.74 22.28 -1.71
CA LEU A 101 9.06 22.12 -1.11
C LEU A 101 10.07 21.72 -2.19
N PRO A 102 11.07 22.57 -2.53
CA PRO A 102 12.09 22.26 -3.55
C PRO A 102 12.91 20.99 -3.23
N SER A 103 13.07 20.67 -1.94
CA SER A 103 13.74 19.46 -1.47
C SER A 103 12.94 18.19 -1.75
N LEU A 104 11.61 18.31 -1.84
CA LEU A 104 10.74 17.19 -2.16
C LEU A 104 10.91 16.83 -3.64
N GLU A 105 10.79 17.78 -4.57
CA GLU A 105 11.02 17.52 -6.01
C GLU A 105 12.40 16.88 -6.27
N ALA A 106 13.46 17.40 -5.67
CA ALA A 106 14.79 16.83 -5.79
C ALA A 106 14.87 15.38 -5.24
N TYR A 107 14.11 15.06 -4.18
CA TYR A 107 14.00 13.70 -3.66
C TYR A 107 13.16 12.79 -4.57
N LEU A 108 12.06 13.32 -5.14
CA LEU A 108 11.17 12.61 -6.05
C LEU A 108 11.90 12.22 -7.36
N MET A 109 12.80 13.10 -7.83
CA MET A 109 13.58 12.93 -9.06
C MET A 109 14.80 12.02 -8.90
N LYS A 110 15.11 11.50 -7.69
CA LYS A 110 16.28 10.63 -7.53
C LYS A 110 16.06 9.30 -8.25
N PRO A 111 16.89 8.97 -9.26
CA PRO A 111 16.84 7.67 -9.89
C PRO A 111 17.18 6.59 -8.86
N HIS A 112 16.45 5.49 -8.91
CA HIS A 112 16.73 4.32 -8.09
C HIS A 112 17.99 3.59 -8.55
N ARG A 113 18.64 2.91 -7.61
CA ARG A 113 19.90 2.17 -7.83
C ARG A 113 19.76 0.92 -8.71
N TYR A 114 18.53 0.61 -9.13
CA TYR A 114 18.25 -0.53 -9.96
C TYR A 114 18.26 -0.09 -11.42
N THR A 115 19.38 -0.37 -12.10
CA THR A 115 19.57 -0.11 -13.54
C THR A 115 18.60 -0.89 -14.41
N ASP A 116 18.09 -2.02 -13.90
CA ASP A 116 17.06 -2.84 -14.54
C ASP A 116 16.20 -3.55 -13.47
N PRO A 117 15.03 -2.98 -13.12
CA PRO A 117 14.11 -3.58 -12.16
C PRO A 117 13.52 -4.91 -12.64
N GLU A 118 13.33 -5.07 -13.95
CA GLU A 118 12.72 -6.26 -14.55
C GLU A 118 13.66 -7.46 -14.47
N ALA A 119 14.93 -7.29 -14.85
CA ALA A 119 15.93 -8.34 -14.72
C ALA A 119 16.17 -8.76 -13.27
N GLN A 120 16.09 -7.81 -12.33
CA GLN A 120 16.23 -8.13 -10.91
C GLN A 120 15.04 -8.88 -10.34
N MET A 121 13.82 -8.52 -10.76
CA MET A 121 12.63 -9.30 -10.45
C MET A 121 12.78 -10.75 -10.94
N ARG A 122 13.29 -10.99 -12.17
CA ARG A 122 13.58 -12.34 -12.69
C ARG A 122 14.59 -13.09 -11.83
N ARG A 123 15.71 -12.44 -11.47
CA ARG A 123 16.75 -13.06 -10.63
C ARG A 123 16.20 -13.43 -9.25
N TRP A 124 15.42 -12.55 -8.64
CA TRP A 124 14.77 -12.81 -7.37
C TRP A 124 13.75 -13.95 -7.47
N LEU A 125 12.90 -13.99 -8.50
CA LEU A 125 11.98 -15.11 -8.73
C LEU A 125 12.73 -16.44 -8.89
N LYS A 126 13.84 -16.48 -9.65
CA LYS A 126 14.71 -17.67 -9.76
C LYS A 126 15.27 -18.15 -8.42
N SER A 127 15.57 -17.22 -7.52
CA SER A 127 16.06 -17.57 -6.16
C SER A 127 14.98 -18.21 -5.29
N ILE A 128 13.71 -17.86 -5.49
CA ILE A 128 12.58 -18.39 -4.70
C ILE A 128 12.04 -19.69 -5.27
N PHE A 129 12.06 -19.82 -6.59
CA PHE A 129 11.58 -20.97 -7.34
C PHE A 129 12.73 -21.56 -8.17
N PRO A 130 13.71 -22.22 -7.52
CA PRO A 130 14.82 -22.84 -8.22
C PRO A 130 14.30 -23.93 -9.16
N GLY A 131 14.85 -23.99 -10.37
CA GLY A 131 14.46 -24.98 -11.39
C GLY A 131 13.32 -24.54 -12.31
N ILE A 132 12.71 -23.37 -12.09
CA ILE A 132 11.75 -22.77 -13.03
C ILE A 132 12.51 -21.95 -14.08
N GLU A 133 12.19 -22.16 -15.36
CA GLU A 133 12.84 -21.46 -16.47
C GLU A 133 12.06 -20.23 -16.91
N HIS A 134 10.73 -20.34 -16.97
CA HIS A 134 9.85 -19.31 -17.52
C HIS A 134 8.97 -18.70 -16.42
N PHE A 135 9.01 -17.37 -16.33
CA PHE A 135 8.24 -16.59 -15.36
C PHE A 135 7.39 -15.56 -16.08
N GLN A 136 6.08 -15.63 -15.91
CA GLN A 136 5.18 -14.57 -16.32
C GLN A 136 4.51 -13.96 -15.09
N VAL A 137 4.50 -12.64 -14.98
CA VAL A 137 3.76 -11.94 -13.92
C VAL A 137 2.76 -11.00 -14.56
N VAL A 138 1.49 -11.16 -14.20
CA VAL A 138 0.37 -10.37 -14.72
C VAL A 138 -0.31 -9.66 -13.56
N ARG A 139 -0.34 -8.33 -13.59
CA ARG A 139 -1.16 -7.52 -12.69
C ARG A 139 -2.60 -7.50 -13.21
N LYS A 140 -3.53 -7.99 -12.41
CA LYS A 140 -4.98 -7.93 -12.67
C LYS A 140 -5.60 -6.88 -11.75
N ASN A 141 -6.22 -5.87 -12.33
CA ASN A 141 -6.93 -4.83 -11.61
C ASN A 141 -8.41 -5.20 -11.54
N TYR A 142 -8.92 -5.31 -10.32
CA TYR A 142 -10.31 -5.58 -10.04
C TYR A 142 -10.98 -4.33 -9.50
N ILE A 143 -12.25 -4.16 -9.86
CA ILE A 143 -13.13 -3.18 -9.23
C ILE A 143 -14.26 -3.99 -8.59
N GLN A 144 -14.44 -3.80 -7.28
CA GLN A 144 -15.55 -4.36 -6.53
C GLN A 144 -16.68 -3.34 -6.51
N GLY A 145 -17.80 -3.68 -7.17
CA GLY A 145 -19.08 -2.99 -7.06
C GLY A 145 -20.09 -3.84 -6.29
N GLU A 146 -21.33 -3.35 -6.15
CA GLU A 146 -22.43 -4.10 -5.51
C GLU A 146 -22.58 -5.50 -6.14
N GLY A 147 -22.19 -6.53 -5.39
CA GLY A 147 -22.42 -7.93 -5.73
C GLY A 147 -21.54 -8.55 -6.83
N SER A 148 -20.59 -7.83 -7.44
CA SER A 148 -19.72 -8.43 -8.46
C SER A 148 -18.28 -7.90 -8.46
N THR A 149 -17.34 -8.83 -8.64
CA THR A 149 -15.91 -8.57 -8.82
C THR A 149 -15.57 -8.79 -10.28
N SER A 150 -15.27 -7.73 -11.01
CA SER A 150 -14.91 -7.81 -12.44
C SER A 150 -13.45 -7.45 -12.67
N ILE A 151 -12.78 -8.17 -13.57
CA ILE A 151 -11.44 -7.80 -14.05
C ILE A 151 -11.63 -6.65 -15.04
N VAL A 152 -11.03 -5.51 -14.73
CA VAL A 152 -11.17 -4.31 -15.57
C VAL A 152 -9.97 -4.15 -16.50
N LYS A 153 -8.78 -4.58 -16.06
CA LYS A 153 -7.57 -4.51 -16.88
C LYS A 153 -6.52 -5.52 -16.41
N SER A 154 -5.87 -6.19 -17.35
CA SER A 154 -4.68 -6.99 -17.12
C SER A 154 -3.46 -6.30 -17.73
N HIS A 155 -2.32 -6.36 -17.05
CA HIS A 155 -1.05 -5.83 -17.54
C HIS A 155 0.06 -6.85 -17.28
N ILE A 156 0.80 -7.20 -18.32
CA ILE A 156 1.99 -8.04 -18.19
C ILE A 156 3.08 -7.17 -17.57
N VAL A 157 3.52 -7.55 -16.37
CA VAL A 157 4.61 -6.90 -15.63
C VAL A 157 5.94 -7.55 -16.00
N LEU A 158 5.92 -8.86 -16.30
CA LEU A 158 7.09 -9.66 -16.61
C LEU A 158 6.71 -10.80 -17.56
N GLN A 159 7.52 -11.07 -18.60
CA GLN A 159 7.33 -12.19 -19.54
C GLN A 159 8.63 -12.91 -19.86
#